data_AF-A0A1G7LX62-F1
#
_entry.id   AF-A0A1G7LX62-F1
#
_cell.length_a   1.000
_cell.length_b   1.000
_cell.length_c   1.000
_cell.angle_alpha   90.00
_cell.angle_beta   90.00
_cell.angle_gamma   90.00
#
_symmetry.space_group_name_H-M   'P 1'
#
loop_
_entity.id
_entity.type
_entity.pdbx_description
1 polymer ?
#
loop_
_entity_poly.entity_id
_entity_poly.type
_entity_poly.pdbx_seq_one_letter_code
_entity_poly.pdbx_strand_id
1 'polypeptide(L)'
;MRMARQTEIEALLNSLSKEELIRVIAQVVEQDEMFSNSLLLRYAKGDHSQQIQTCKKLIDSIVKKYVGREGFIPYRETYGFASEMLKLLEDMNGAQDESLALEIALLVLEEGIAAFQYADDSDGDIGMLVGEALEQIQEIAGSQDQQDISARERFFERLLSVSKSGVFEDWDDFRIALFRICAEFADVEKFREQLKGAIEHQIASNANNEYRKYSNEALLQILFQIIQDYGSREEAERFVQEHLQFTFFREWAIEKSMAARNYRRAIELAEEGEQQDKQFPGLISRWKVARYEAYKKLSLRQEQMELAKELLLDGDYDYYHELESLFQGDKEEFYRSILQELKKANHWRTWDVYLKLISEKNDLEEMMVYVRANPSTIEEYAARLSSDYREEMTQIYSNYIYSAASTSSNRKGYQRVCAILKRYKKAVGKPSQEEIILQLKAQYYTRPAFMDELAKLT
;
A
#
# COMPACT_ATOMS: atom_id res chain seq x y z
N MET A 1 -9.68 -38.36 6.26
CA MET A 1 -10.77 -38.84 7.13
C MET A 1 -12.05 -38.01 7.00
N ARG A 2 -12.01 -36.66 7.00
CA ARG A 2 -13.21 -35.80 6.81
C ARG A 2 -13.90 -35.98 5.45
N MET A 3 -13.14 -36.04 4.34
CA MET A 3 -13.72 -36.23 3.00
C MET A 3 -14.44 -37.57 2.82
N ALA A 4 -13.88 -38.68 3.32
CA ALA A 4 -14.53 -40.00 3.20
C ALA A 4 -15.90 -40.05 3.89
N ARG A 5 -16.03 -39.39 5.05
CA ARG A 5 -17.30 -39.25 5.77
C ARG A 5 -18.32 -38.40 5.02
N GLN A 6 -17.86 -37.37 4.31
CA GLN A 6 -18.72 -36.49 3.53
C GLN A 6 -19.33 -37.23 2.34
N THR A 7 -18.52 -38.03 1.62
CA THR A 7 -18.99 -38.86 0.50
C THR A 7 -19.99 -39.94 0.94
N GLU A 8 -19.81 -40.52 2.13
CA GLU A 8 -20.78 -41.47 2.71
C GLU A 8 -22.12 -40.81 3.07
N ILE A 9 -22.08 -39.59 3.62
CA ILE A 9 -23.29 -38.82 3.94
C ILE A 9 -24.05 -38.43 2.67
N GLU A 10 -23.34 -37.98 1.63
CA GLU A 10 -23.95 -37.65 0.33
C GLU A 10 -24.63 -38.88 -0.30
N ALA A 11 -23.98 -40.04 -0.28
CA ALA A 11 -24.57 -41.28 -0.78
C ALA A 11 -25.82 -41.69 0.01
N LEU A 12 -25.81 -41.51 1.33
CA LEU A 12 -26.96 -41.77 2.20
C LEU A 12 -28.12 -40.82 1.87
N LEU A 13 -27.87 -39.51 1.78
CA LEU A 13 -28.88 -38.51 1.44
C LEU A 13 -29.50 -38.77 0.06
N ASN A 14 -28.68 -39.15 -0.93
CA ASN A 14 -29.16 -39.50 -2.28
C ASN A 14 -30.00 -40.79 -2.33
N SER A 15 -29.90 -41.65 -1.32
CA SER A 15 -30.71 -42.87 -1.23
C SER A 15 -32.10 -42.66 -0.62
N LEU A 16 -32.34 -41.51 0.02
CA LEU A 16 -33.61 -41.17 0.67
C LEU A 16 -34.66 -40.68 -0.33
N SER A 17 -35.94 -40.91 -0.01
CA SER A 17 -37.04 -40.31 -0.78
C SER A 17 -37.09 -38.79 -0.58
N LYS A 18 -37.74 -38.08 -1.50
CA LYS A 18 -37.96 -36.63 -1.38
C LYS A 18 -38.66 -36.27 -0.06
N GLU A 19 -39.65 -37.05 0.34
CA GLU A 19 -40.43 -36.86 1.57
C GLU A 19 -39.60 -37.13 2.83
N GLU A 20 -38.64 -38.05 2.76
CA GLU A 20 -37.68 -38.31 3.84
C GLU A 20 -36.68 -37.16 3.97
N LEU A 21 -36.14 -36.68 2.84
CA LEU A 21 -35.26 -35.51 2.81
C LEU A 21 -35.95 -34.27 3.38
N ILE A 22 -37.20 -33.99 3.00
CA ILE A 22 -37.98 -32.87 3.54
C ILE A 22 -38.15 -33.02 5.06
N ARG A 23 -38.44 -34.23 5.55
CA ARG A 23 -38.60 -34.47 7.00
C ARG A 23 -37.30 -34.25 7.77
N VAL A 24 -36.16 -34.72 7.24
CA VAL A 24 -34.84 -34.48 7.84
C VAL A 24 -34.55 -32.98 7.90
N ILE A 25 -34.74 -32.26 6.79
CA ILE A 25 -34.53 -30.81 6.75
C ILE A 25 -35.47 -30.09 7.73
N ALA A 26 -36.75 -30.45 7.77
CA ALA A 26 -37.73 -29.84 8.67
C ALA A 26 -37.34 -30.03 10.16
N GLN A 27 -36.85 -31.20 10.54
CA GLN A 27 -36.36 -31.44 11.90
C GLN A 27 -35.15 -30.58 12.26
N VAL A 28 -34.24 -30.34 11.32
CA VAL A 28 -33.09 -29.45 11.54
C VAL A 28 -33.56 -27.99 11.64
N VAL A 29 -34.49 -27.58 10.77
CA VAL A 29 -35.09 -26.23 10.76
C VAL A 29 -35.82 -25.91 12.07
N GLU A 30 -36.48 -26.88 12.70
CA GLU A 30 -37.11 -26.69 14.02
C GLU A 30 -36.12 -26.47 15.16
N GLN A 31 -34.88 -26.93 15.02
CA GLN A 31 -33.85 -26.88 16.07
C GLN A 31 -32.83 -25.76 15.87
N ASP A 32 -32.69 -25.26 14.64
CA ASP A 32 -31.68 -24.27 14.26
C ASP A 32 -32.31 -23.11 13.45
N GLU A 33 -32.52 -21.98 14.14
CA GLU A 33 -33.09 -20.77 13.54
C GLU A 33 -32.17 -20.15 12.48
N MET A 34 -30.84 -20.25 12.63
CA MET A 34 -29.88 -19.77 11.62
C MET A 34 -29.99 -20.60 10.34
N PHE A 35 -30.07 -21.93 10.48
CA PHE A 35 -30.28 -22.82 9.34
C PHE A 35 -31.63 -22.57 8.65
N SER A 36 -32.69 -22.37 9.44
CA SER A 36 -34.02 -22.00 8.95
C SER A 36 -33.99 -20.72 8.09
N ASN A 37 -33.42 -19.64 8.63
CA ASN A 37 -33.35 -18.36 7.94
C ASN A 37 -32.46 -18.43 6.70
N SER A 38 -31.34 -19.16 6.74
CA SER A 38 -30.46 -19.37 5.58
C SER A 38 -31.18 -20.13 4.46
N LEU A 39 -31.93 -21.18 4.78
CA LEU A 39 -32.72 -21.94 3.81
C LEU A 39 -33.80 -21.06 3.17
N LEU A 40 -34.49 -20.24 3.96
CA LEU A 40 -35.51 -19.31 3.47
C LEU A 40 -34.90 -18.23 2.57
N LEU A 41 -33.76 -17.65 2.94
CA LEU A 41 -33.09 -16.64 2.12
C LEU A 41 -32.72 -17.19 0.73
N ARG A 42 -32.17 -18.42 0.68
CA ARG A 42 -31.72 -19.08 -0.56
C ARG A 42 -32.84 -19.57 -1.47
N TYR A 43 -33.91 -20.13 -0.90
CA TYR A 43 -34.88 -20.93 -1.67
C TYR A 43 -36.32 -20.41 -1.65
N ALA A 44 -36.68 -19.48 -0.75
CA ALA A 44 -38.02 -18.91 -0.76
C ALA A 44 -38.20 -18.03 -2.01
N LYS A 45 -39.37 -18.14 -2.67
CA LYS A 45 -39.73 -17.30 -3.82
C LYS A 45 -40.91 -16.40 -3.48
N GLY A 46 -40.85 -15.14 -3.91
CA GLY A 46 -42.05 -14.32 -4.15
C GLY A 46 -42.40 -13.21 -3.15
N ASP A 47 -41.58 -12.95 -2.12
CA ASP A 47 -41.76 -11.77 -1.26
C ASP A 47 -40.40 -11.17 -0.82
N HIS A 48 -39.97 -10.11 -1.51
CA HIS A 48 -38.72 -9.42 -1.19
C HIS A 48 -38.72 -8.83 0.21
N SER A 49 -39.85 -8.34 0.70
CA SER A 49 -39.92 -7.72 2.03
C SER A 49 -39.64 -8.76 3.10
N GLN A 50 -40.18 -9.97 2.94
CA GLN A 50 -39.91 -11.08 3.84
C GLN A 50 -38.45 -11.54 3.72
N GLN A 51 -37.88 -11.63 2.52
CA GLN A 51 -36.47 -12.03 2.33
C GLN A 51 -35.49 -11.02 2.93
N ILE A 52 -35.71 -9.72 2.75
CA ILE A 52 -34.93 -8.65 3.38
C ILE A 52 -35.04 -8.74 4.90
N GLN A 53 -36.24 -8.98 5.45
CA GLN A 53 -36.41 -9.14 6.88
C GLN A 53 -35.72 -10.39 7.44
N THR A 54 -35.71 -11.49 6.67
CA THR A 54 -34.94 -12.70 6.99
C THR A 54 -33.44 -12.43 6.98
N CYS A 55 -32.94 -11.70 5.98
CA CYS A 55 -31.53 -11.30 5.92
C CYS A 55 -31.11 -10.47 7.13
N LYS A 56 -31.92 -9.47 7.52
CA LYS A 56 -31.67 -8.68 8.74
C LYS A 56 -31.56 -9.55 9.99
N LYS A 57 -32.45 -10.54 10.14
CA LYS A 57 -32.40 -11.49 11.26
C LYS A 57 -31.16 -12.38 11.24
N LEU A 58 -30.68 -12.77 10.05
CA LEU A 58 -29.43 -13.52 9.90
C LEU A 58 -28.24 -12.69 10.33
N ILE A 59 -28.15 -11.45 9.83
CA ILE A 59 -27.12 -10.49 10.21
C ILE A 59 -27.13 -10.31 11.74
N ASP A 60 -28.28 -10.02 12.35
CA ASP A 60 -28.42 -9.90 13.81
C ASP A 60 -27.95 -11.15 14.57
N SER A 61 -28.21 -12.33 14.01
CA SER A 61 -27.83 -13.61 14.63
C SER A 61 -26.32 -13.85 14.54
N ILE A 62 -25.70 -13.51 13.40
CA ILE A 62 -24.25 -13.57 13.21
C ILE A 62 -23.58 -12.58 14.17
N VAL A 63 -24.03 -11.32 14.22
CA VAL A 63 -23.53 -10.30 15.16
C VAL A 63 -23.61 -10.81 16.59
N LYS A 64 -24.77 -11.28 17.05
CA LYS A 64 -24.94 -11.82 18.42
C LYS A 64 -24.04 -13.01 18.74
N LYS A 65 -23.82 -13.89 17.76
CA LYS A 65 -22.97 -15.07 17.90
C LYS A 65 -21.51 -14.68 18.18
N TYR A 66 -20.98 -13.72 17.45
CA TYR A 66 -19.55 -13.34 17.51
C TYR A 66 -19.25 -12.25 18.54
N VAL A 67 -20.14 -11.27 18.73
CA VAL A 67 -19.99 -10.22 19.75
C VAL A 67 -20.14 -10.77 21.17
N GLY A 68 -20.99 -11.78 21.33
CA GLY A 68 -21.21 -12.46 22.61
C GLY A 68 -21.60 -11.51 23.73
N ARG A 69 -21.13 -11.80 24.96
CA ARG A 69 -21.39 -10.97 26.15
C ARG A 69 -20.39 -9.81 26.32
N GLU A 70 -19.28 -9.88 25.60
CA GLU A 70 -18.16 -8.94 25.76
C GLU A 70 -18.38 -7.66 24.98
N GLY A 71 -19.35 -7.64 24.05
CA GLY A 71 -19.67 -6.46 23.25
C GLY A 71 -18.63 -6.17 22.18
N PHE A 72 -17.74 -7.13 21.89
CA PHE A 72 -16.61 -6.96 20.99
C PHE A 72 -16.21 -8.31 20.36
N ILE A 73 -15.81 -8.29 19.09
CA ILE A 73 -15.31 -9.47 18.36
C ILE A 73 -13.77 -9.48 18.43
N PRO A 74 -13.16 -10.44 19.14
CA PRO A 74 -11.70 -10.52 19.23
C PRO A 74 -11.09 -11.00 17.91
N TYR A 75 -9.83 -10.61 17.68
CA TYR A 75 -9.02 -10.93 16.50
C TYR A 75 -9.22 -12.34 15.91
N ARG A 76 -9.23 -13.38 16.76
CA ARG A 76 -9.33 -14.78 16.30
C ARG A 76 -10.70 -15.18 15.77
N GLU A 77 -11.72 -14.38 16.07
CA GLU A 77 -13.11 -14.64 15.68
C GLU A 77 -13.59 -13.72 14.54
N THR A 78 -12.85 -12.64 14.25
CA THR A 78 -13.16 -11.68 13.17
C THR A 78 -13.31 -12.38 11.83
N TYR A 79 -12.37 -13.25 11.44
CA TYR A 79 -12.47 -14.05 10.21
C TYR A 79 -13.76 -14.88 10.16
N GLY A 80 -14.18 -15.48 11.28
CA GLY A 80 -15.40 -16.28 11.35
C GLY A 80 -16.64 -15.43 11.10
N PHE A 81 -16.71 -14.25 11.72
CA PHE A 81 -17.75 -13.26 11.51
C PHE A 81 -17.82 -12.83 10.04
N ALA A 82 -16.68 -12.38 9.49
CA ALA A 82 -16.59 -11.92 8.11
C ALA A 82 -16.99 -13.01 7.12
N SER A 83 -16.50 -14.24 7.30
CA SER A 83 -16.83 -15.38 6.45
C SER A 83 -18.32 -15.76 6.47
N GLU A 84 -19.01 -15.62 7.61
CA GLU A 84 -20.45 -15.88 7.67
C GLU A 84 -21.28 -14.76 7.03
N MET A 85 -20.84 -13.50 7.13
CA MET A 85 -21.46 -12.39 6.41
C MET A 85 -21.26 -12.50 4.89
N LEU A 86 -20.06 -12.86 4.44
CA LEU A 86 -19.76 -13.07 3.01
C LEU A 86 -20.64 -14.16 2.38
N LYS A 87 -21.01 -15.20 3.13
CA LYS A 87 -21.93 -16.23 2.60
C LYS A 87 -23.31 -15.67 2.25
N LEU A 88 -23.77 -14.62 2.93
CA LEU A 88 -25.03 -13.96 2.60
C LEU A 88 -24.99 -13.31 1.21
N LEU A 89 -23.79 -12.87 0.80
CA LEU A 89 -23.51 -12.31 -0.52
C LEU A 89 -23.37 -13.42 -1.57
N GLU A 90 -22.62 -14.49 -1.29
CA GLU A 90 -22.44 -15.63 -2.19
C GLU A 90 -23.76 -16.31 -2.55
N ASP A 91 -24.68 -16.40 -1.60
CA ASP A 91 -25.99 -17.01 -1.76
C ASP A 91 -26.90 -16.26 -2.76
N MET A 92 -26.52 -15.03 -3.10
CA MET A 92 -27.20 -14.19 -4.07
C MET A 92 -26.53 -14.19 -5.46
N ASN A 93 -25.37 -14.83 -5.61
CA ASN A 93 -24.70 -14.95 -6.91
C ASN A 93 -25.57 -15.76 -7.89
N GLY A 94 -26.07 -15.10 -8.94
CA GLY A 94 -27.01 -15.68 -9.90
C GLY A 94 -28.49 -15.55 -9.51
N ALA A 95 -28.82 -14.70 -8.52
CA ALA A 95 -30.19 -14.29 -8.27
C ALA A 95 -30.79 -13.68 -9.55
N GLN A 96 -31.99 -14.12 -9.93
CA GLN A 96 -32.74 -13.52 -11.04
C GLN A 96 -33.23 -12.10 -10.70
N ASP A 97 -33.16 -11.71 -9.43
CA ASP A 97 -33.66 -10.43 -8.94
C ASP A 97 -32.54 -9.57 -8.37
N GLU A 98 -32.02 -8.69 -9.22
CA GLU A 98 -30.96 -7.74 -8.89
C GLU A 98 -31.37 -6.74 -7.80
N SER A 99 -32.67 -6.44 -7.67
CA SER A 99 -33.15 -5.50 -6.65
C SER A 99 -33.03 -6.09 -5.24
N LEU A 100 -33.34 -7.37 -5.08
CA LEU A 100 -33.14 -8.06 -3.80
C LEU A 100 -31.65 -8.23 -3.49
N ALA A 101 -30.85 -8.58 -4.50
CA ALA A 101 -29.40 -8.72 -4.35
C ALA A 101 -28.76 -7.41 -3.87
N LEU A 102 -29.13 -6.28 -4.48
CA LEU A 102 -28.67 -4.95 -4.06
C LEU A 102 -29.02 -4.67 -2.59
N GLU A 103 -30.27 -4.92 -2.17
CA GLU A 103 -30.68 -4.66 -0.78
C GLU A 103 -29.90 -5.51 0.22
N ILE A 104 -29.64 -6.78 -0.09
CA ILE A 104 -28.84 -7.65 0.78
C ILE A 104 -27.40 -7.17 0.84
N ALA A 105 -26.79 -6.84 -0.30
CA ALA A 105 -25.42 -6.34 -0.35
C ALA A 105 -25.27 -5.02 0.43
N LEU A 106 -26.25 -4.12 0.34
CA LEU A 106 -26.28 -2.89 1.13
C LEU A 106 -26.41 -3.15 2.63
N LEU A 107 -27.22 -4.12 3.06
CA LEU A 107 -27.34 -4.49 4.47
C LEU A 107 -26.03 -5.05 5.02
N VAL A 108 -25.36 -5.91 4.25
CA VAL A 108 -24.05 -6.47 4.62
C VAL A 108 -22.99 -5.37 4.66
N LEU A 109 -23.01 -4.43 3.71
CA LEU A 109 -22.12 -3.27 3.70
C LEU A 109 -22.31 -2.41 4.95
N GLU A 110 -23.55 -2.04 5.29
CA GLU A 110 -23.85 -1.22 6.47
C GLU A 110 -23.38 -1.93 7.76
N GLU A 111 -23.64 -3.22 7.91
CA GLU A 111 -23.17 -3.96 9.09
C GLU A 111 -21.64 -4.12 9.11
N GLY A 112 -21.03 -4.40 7.96
CA GLY A 112 -19.57 -4.52 7.85
C GLY A 112 -18.85 -3.23 8.24
N ILE A 113 -19.37 -2.07 7.83
CA ILE A 113 -18.82 -0.77 8.23
C ILE A 113 -19.05 -0.53 9.73
N ALA A 114 -20.23 -0.87 10.27
CA ALA A 114 -20.48 -0.77 11.70
C ALA A 114 -19.53 -1.66 12.51
N ALA A 115 -19.15 -2.83 11.99
CA ALA A 115 -18.27 -3.79 12.65
C ALA A 115 -16.88 -3.25 12.99
N PHE A 116 -16.36 -2.26 12.27
CA PHE A 116 -15.10 -1.61 12.64
C PHE A 116 -15.12 -1.00 14.06
N GLN A 117 -16.30 -0.65 14.59
CA GLN A 117 -16.44 -0.08 15.92
C GLN A 117 -16.47 -1.14 17.03
N TYR A 118 -16.67 -2.41 16.69
CA TYR A 118 -16.84 -3.49 17.65
C TYR A 118 -16.06 -4.76 17.32
N ALA A 119 -15.16 -4.75 16.34
CA ALA A 119 -14.32 -5.87 15.96
C ALA A 119 -12.84 -5.48 15.83
N ASP A 120 -11.95 -6.41 16.17
CA ASP A 120 -10.51 -6.26 15.92
C ASP A 120 -10.19 -6.64 14.47
N ASP A 121 -10.03 -5.62 13.62
CA ASP A 121 -9.70 -5.77 12.20
C ASP A 121 -8.20 -5.69 11.90
N SER A 122 -7.33 -6.03 12.85
CA SER A 122 -5.87 -5.97 12.63
C SER A 122 -5.38 -6.87 11.47
N ASP A 123 -6.14 -7.93 11.13
CA ASP A 123 -5.89 -8.81 9.98
C ASP A 123 -6.58 -8.36 8.68
N GLY A 124 -7.46 -7.35 8.73
CA GLY A 124 -8.16 -6.80 7.57
C GLY A 124 -9.37 -7.62 7.06
N ASP A 125 -9.90 -8.53 7.88
CA ASP A 125 -11.06 -9.37 7.55
C ASP A 125 -12.36 -8.55 7.34
N ILE A 126 -12.60 -7.52 8.15
CA ILE A 126 -13.74 -6.59 8.01
C ILE A 126 -13.53 -5.69 6.79
N GLY A 127 -12.31 -5.18 6.59
CA GLY A 127 -11.94 -4.47 5.37
C GLY A 127 -12.22 -5.29 4.10
N MET A 128 -11.89 -6.59 4.12
CA MET A 128 -12.21 -7.52 3.03
C MET A 128 -13.73 -7.67 2.84
N LEU A 129 -14.48 -7.91 3.92
CA LEU A 129 -15.95 -8.02 3.85
C LEU A 129 -16.60 -6.79 3.21
N VAL A 130 -16.19 -5.59 3.63
CA VAL A 130 -16.71 -4.33 3.10
C VAL A 130 -16.31 -4.14 1.64
N GLY A 131 -15.08 -4.51 1.27
CA GLY A 131 -14.61 -4.48 -0.12
C GLY A 131 -15.44 -5.37 -1.04
N GLU A 132 -15.66 -6.63 -0.65
CA GLU A 132 -16.47 -7.61 -1.41
C GLU A 132 -17.93 -7.14 -1.55
N ALA A 133 -18.52 -6.57 -0.49
CA ALA A 133 -19.86 -6.00 -0.56
C ALA A 133 -19.95 -4.85 -1.57
N LEU A 134 -18.96 -3.94 -1.58
CA LEU A 134 -18.89 -2.84 -2.55
C LEU A 134 -18.70 -3.34 -3.98
N GLU A 135 -17.85 -4.34 -4.20
CA GLU A 135 -17.63 -4.95 -5.51
C GLU A 135 -18.92 -5.56 -6.06
N GLN A 136 -19.66 -6.32 -5.25
CA GLN A 136 -20.97 -6.85 -5.66
C GLN A 136 -21.98 -5.75 -5.97
N ILE A 137 -22.05 -4.70 -5.14
CA ILE A 137 -22.93 -3.55 -5.40
C ILE A 137 -22.57 -2.91 -6.75
N GLN A 138 -21.27 -2.80 -7.06
CA GLN A 138 -20.80 -2.27 -8.32
C GLN A 138 -21.18 -3.16 -9.51
N GLU A 139 -20.98 -4.48 -9.40
CA GLU A 139 -21.36 -5.43 -10.46
C GLU A 139 -22.86 -5.37 -10.77
N ILE A 140 -23.69 -5.33 -9.72
CA ILE A 140 -25.16 -5.21 -9.82
C ILE A 140 -25.57 -3.86 -10.43
N ALA A 141 -24.89 -2.77 -10.08
CA ALA A 141 -25.15 -1.45 -10.65
C ALA A 141 -24.76 -1.39 -12.14
N GLY A 142 -23.63 -1.99 -12.51
CA GLY A 142 -23.13 -2.02 -13.88
C GLY A 142 -23.88 -2.98 -14.81
N SER A 143 -24.59 -3.99 -14.26
CA SER A 143 -25.40 -4.94 -15.06
C SER A 143 -26.77 -4.40 -15.49
N GLN A 144 -27.20 -3.25 -14.96
CA GLN A 144 -28.52 -2.71 -15.21
C GLN A 144 -28.77 -2.44 -16.71
N ASP A 145 -29.97 -2.81 -17.18
CA ASP A 145 -30.40 -2.51 -18.54
C ASP A 145 -30.47 -0.99 -18.75
N GLN A 146 -29.64 -0.49 -19.66
CA GLN A 146 -29.56 0.93 -20.01
C GLN A 146 -30.91 1.51 -20.47
N GLN A 147 -31.82 0.68 -21.00
CA GLN A 147 -33.15 1.11 -21.45
C GLN A 147 -34.18 1.22 -20.30
N ASP A 148 -33.98 0.53 -19.18
CA ASP A 148 -34.89 0.58 -18.03
C ASP A 148 -34.51 1.72 -17.06
N ILE A 149 -34.83 2.94 -17.48
CA ILE A 149 -34.54 4.15 -16.70
C ILE A 149 -35.19 4.10 -15.30
N SER A 150 -36.37 3.48 -15.16
CA SER A 150 -37.08 3.38 -13.88
C SER A 150 -36.44 2.39 -12.90
N ALA A 151 -35.88 1.28 -13.39
CA ALA A 151 -35.06 0.40 -12.54
C ALA A 151 -33.77 1.11 -12.12
N ARG A 152 -33.07 1.74 -13.07
CA ARG A 152 -31.84 2.50 -12.81
C ARG A 152 -32.05 3.63 -11.80
N GLU A 153 -33.17 4.34 -11.89
CA GLU A 153 -33.57 5.38 -10.92
C GLU A 153 -33.66 4.82 -9.50
N ARG A 154 -34.35 3.68 -9.32
CA ARG A 154 -34.51 3.05 -8.01
C ARG A 154 -33.17 2.64 -7.41
N PHE A 155 -32.27 2.09 -8.22
CA PHE A 155 -30.94 1.67 -7.78
C PHE A 155 -30.10 2.89 -7.39
N PHE A 156 -30.05 3.90 -8.25
CA PHE A 156 -29.33 5.15 -7.99
C PHE A 156 -29.84 5.85 -6.72
N GLU A 157 -31.15 6.04 -6.57
CA GLU A 157 -31.74 6.66 -5.39
C GLU A 157 -31.45 5.87 -4.12
N ARG A 158 -31.45 4.53 -4.22
CA ARG A 158 -31.13 3.67 -3.08
C ARG A 158 -29.67 3.81 -2.65
N LEU A 159 -28.73 3.74 -3.59
CA LEU A 159 -27.30 3.94 -3.33
C LEU A 159 -27.03 5.32 -2.71
N LEU A 160 -27.61 6.37 -3.31
CA LEU A 160 -27.46 7.74 -2.84
C LEU A 160 -28.12 7.99 -1.48
N SER A 161 -29.17 7.23 -1.15
CA SER A 161 -29.79 7.26 0.17
C SER A 161 -28.89 6.61 1.22
N VAL A 162 -28.29 5.46 0.92
CA VAL A 162 -27.41 4.74 1.86
C VAL A 162 -26.14 5.53 2.13
N SER A 163 -25.57 6.21 1.12
CA SER A 163 -24.36 7.04 1.30
C SER A 163 -24.54 8.20 2.31
N LYS A 164 -25.79 8.57 2.62
CA LYS A 164 -26.16 9.59 3.62
C LYS A 164 -26.35 9.02 5.03
N SER A 165 -26.22 7.70 5.20
CA SER A 165 -26.32 7.03 6.48
C SER A 165 -25.18 7.46 7.41
N GLY A 166 -25.48 7.54 8.71
CA GLY A 166 -24.50 7.87 9.75
C GLY A 166 -23.43 6.78 9.94
N VAL A 167 -23.65 5.57 9.43
CA VAL A 167 -22.67 4.47 9.52
C VAL A 167 -21.35 4.79 8.81
N PHE A 168 -21.37 5.69 7.82
CA PHE A 168 -20.19 6.16 7.10
C PHE A 168 -19.47 7.31 7.80
N GLU A 169 -19.92 7.76 8.98
CA GLU A 169 -19.18 8.75 9.76
C GLU A 169 -17.80 8.17 10.13
N ASP A 170 -16.75 8.95 9.88
CA ASP A 170 -15.34 8.56 9.97
C ASP A 170 -14.85 7.47 8.98
N TRP A 171 -15.74 6.99 8.10
CA TRP A 171 -15.43 6.03 7.03
C TRP A 171 -15.67 6.63 5.63
N ASP A 172 -15.08 7.79 5.39
CA ASP A 172 -15.29 8.57 4.16
C ASP A 172 -14.95 7.77 2.89
N ASP A 173 -13.94 6.90 2.93
CA ASP A 173 -13.50 6.11 1.78
C ASP A 173 -14.61 5.20 1.24
N PHE A 174 -15.40 4.56 2.11
CA PHE A 174 -16.53 3.72 1.69
C PHE A 174 -17.71 4.57 1.16
N ARG A 175 -17.92 5.77 1.73
CA ARG A 175 -18.91 6.72 1.17
C ARG A 175 -18.51 7.17 -0.24
N ILE A 176 -17.23 7.47 -0.42
CA ILE A 176 -16.65 7.85 -1.72
C ILE A 176 -16.79 6.69 -2.71
N ALA A 177 -16.57 5.45 -2.29
CA ALA A 177 -16.79 4.27 -3.13
C ALA A 177 -18.25 4.18 -3.62
N LEU A 178 -19.24 4.39 -2.75
CA LEU A 178 -20.65 4.46 -3.17
C LEU A 178 -20.92 5.59 -4.17
N PHE A 179 -20.34 6.77 -3.96
CA PHE A 179 -20.47 7.85 -4.95
C PHE A 179 -19.82 7.53 -6.29
N ARG A 180 -18.71 6.76 -6.31
CA ARG A 180 -18.11 6.25 -7.56
C ARG A 180 -19.06 5.31 -8.28
N ILE A 181 -19.71 4.39 -7.56
CA ILE A 181 -20.73 3.49 -8.15
C ILE A 181 -21.93 4.31 -8.67
N CYS A 182 -22.37 5.33 -7.93
CA CYS A 182 -23.44 6.23 -8.39
C CYS A 182 -23.07 6.96 -9.70
N ALA A 183 -21.79 7.22 -9.96
CA ALA A 183 -21.34 7.88 -11.17
C ALA A 183 -21.52 7.02 -12.43
N GLU A 184 -21.69 5.69 -12.31
CA GLU A 184 -22.02 4.81 -13.44
C GLU A 184 -23.40 5.12 -14.04
N PHE A 185 -24.27 5.81 -13.30
CA PHE A 185 -25.58 6.27 -13.74
C PHE A 185 -25.58 7.73 -14.25
N ALA A 186 -24.42 8.36 -14.39
CA ALA A 186 -24.30 9.78 -14.73
C ALA A 186 -24.63 10.12 -16.20
N ASP A 187 -24.86 9.12 -17.05
CA ASP A 187 -25.40 9.30 -18.41
C ASP A 187 -26.81 9.91 -18.38
N VAL A 188 -27.57 9.63 -17.32
CA VAL A 188 -28.86 10.27 -17.09
C VAL A 188 -28.64 11.60 -16.37
N GLU A 189 -28.97 12.70 -17.05
CA GLU A 189 -28.77 14.07 -16.56
C GLU A 189 -29.37 14.31 -15.16
N LYS A 190 -30.57 13.77 -14.88
CA LYS A 190 -31.20 13.89 -13.56
C LYS A 190 -30.34 13.28 -12.46
N PHE A 191 -29.80 12.07 -12.66
CA PHE A 191 -28.99 11.36 -11.66
C PHE A 191 -27.65 12.05 -11.47
N ARG A 192 -27.03 12.47 -12.58
CA ARG A 192 -25.80 13.27 -12.58
C ARG A 192 -25.91 14.53 -11.73
N GLU A 193 -26.95 15.33 -11.91
CA GLU A 193 -27.13 16.56 -11.10
C GLU A 193 -27.42 16.27 -9.62
N GLN A 194 -28.16 15.18 -9.32
CA GLN A 194 -28.36 14.75 -7.93
C GLN A 194 -27.06 14.30 -7.25
N LEU A 195 -26.21 13.55 -7.98
CA LEU A 195 -24.91 13.09 -7.49
C LEU A 195 -23.97 14.28 -7.27
N LYS A 196 -23.90 15.21 -8.22
CA LYS A 196 -23.10 16.44 -8.08
C LYS A 196 -23.48 17.21 -6.83
N GLY A 197 -24.78 17.47 -6.63
CA GLY A 197 -25.26 18.18 -5.45
C GLY A 197 -24.96 17.44 -4.13
N ALA A 198 -25.02 16.12 -4.13
CA ALA A 198 -24.65 15.32 -2.95
C ALA A 198 -23.15 15.41 -2.63
N ILE A 199 -22.29 15.35 -3.65
CA ILE A 199 -20.85 15.48 -3.49
C ILE A 199 -20.48 16.90 -3.02
N GLU A 200 -21.04 17.93 -3.65
CA GLU A 200 -20.80 19.32 -3.27
C GLU A 200 -21.25 19.59 -1.83
N HIS A 201 -22.39 19.05 -1.41
CA HIS A 201 -22.84 19.12 -0.03
C HIS A 201 -21.85 18.47 0.95
N GLN A 202 -21.30 17.30 0.58
CA GLN A 202 -20.30 16.61 1.39
C GLN A 202 -18.98 17.39 1.48
N ILE A 203 -18.52 17.98 0.38
CA ILE A 203 -17.32 18.83 0.39
C ILE A 203 -17.55 20.07 1.28
N ALA A 204 -18.73 20.68 1.19
CA ALA A 204 -19.09 21.85 2.00
C ALA A 204 -19.18 21.51 3.49
N SER A 205 -19.70 20.33 3.86
CA SER A 205 -19.74 19.89 5.26
C SER A 205 -18.34 19.62 5.83
N ASN A 206 -17.37 19.32 4.97
CA ASN A 206 -15.97 19.08 5.32
C ASN A 206 -15.12 20.37 5.45
N ALA A 207 -15.67 21.56 5.14
CA ALA A 207 -14.88 22.79 4.92
C ALA A 207 -13.97 23.22 6.08
N ASN A 208 -14.29 22.83 7.32
CA ASN A 208 -13.52 23.20 8.52
C ASN A 208 -12.62 22.06 9.05
N ASN A 209 -12.46 20.96 8.31
CA ASN A 209 -11.69 19.80 8.75
C ASN A 209 -10.52 19.51 7.81
N GLU A 210 -9.31 19.96 8.18
CA GLU A 210 -8.09 19.74 7.41
C GLU A 210 -7.79 18.24 7.18
N TYR A 211 -8.21 17.35 8.09
CA TYR A 211 -8.05 15.91 7.94
C TYR A 211 -8.87 15.34 6.77
N ARG A 212 -9.90 16.06 6.30
CA ARG A 212 -10.74 15.66 5.16
C ARG A 212 -10.24 16.20 3.81
N LYS A 213 -9.02 16.78 3.76
CA LYS A 213 -8.42 17.22 2.48
C LYS A 213 -8.34 16.08 1.46
N TYR A 214 -7.94 14.89 1.91
CA TYR A 214 -7.85 13.69 1.06
C TYR A 214 -9.23 13.26 0.56
N SER A 215 -10.22 13.15 1.46
CA SER A 215 -11.61 12.83 1.10
C SER A 215 -12.18 13.84 0.09
N ASN A 216 -11.93 15.13 0.29
CA ASN A 216 -12.37 16.19 -0.62
C ASN A 216 -11.71 16.07 -2.00
N GLU A 217 -10.42 15.77 -2.07
CA GLU A 217 -9.73 15.53 -3.33
C GLU A 217 -10.34 14.36 -4.10
N ALA A 218 -10.62 13.23 -3.41
CA ALA A 218 -11.26 12.07 -4.02
C ALA A 218 -12.69 12.35 -4.51
N LEU A 219 -13.46 13.15 -3.78
CA LEU A 219 -14.79 13.62 -4.19
C LEU A 219 -14.72 14.53 -5.43
N LEU A 220 -13.77 15.47 -5.45
CA LEU A 220 -13.54 16.34 -6.60
C LEU A 220 -13.09 15.54 -7.84
N GLN A 221 -12.35 14.44 -7.67
CA GLN A 221 -12.01 13.54 -8.79
C GLN A 221 -13.26 12.92 -9.43
N ILE A 222 -14.28 12.56 -8.64
CA ILE A 222 -15.54 12.03 -9.18
C ILE A 222 -16.26 13.13 -9.98
N LEU A 223 -16.36 14.34 -9.43
CA LEU A 223 -16.94 15.48 -10.15
C LEU A 223 -16.18 15.77 -11.45
N PHE A 224 -14.86 15.72 -11.40
CA PHE A 224 -14.02 15.93 -12.56
C PHE A 224 -14.25 14.87 -13.64
N GLN A 225 -14.33 13.60 -13.27
CA GLN A 225 -14.64 12.52 -14.21
C GLN A 225 -15.99 12.76 -14.90
N ILE A 226 -17.02 13.13 -14.14
CA ILE A 226 -18.35 13.47 -14.69
C ILE A 226 -18.26 14.65 -15.68
N ILE A 227 -17.45 15.67 -15.39
CA ILE A 227 -17.22 16.81 -16.28
C ILE A 227 -16.45 16.36 -17.54
N GLN A 228 -15.49 15.45 -17.42
CA GLN A 228 -14.77 14.91 -18.57
C GLN A 228 -15.68 14.13 -19.51
N ASP A 229 -16.62 13.34 -18.96
CA ASP A 229 -17.48 12.46 -19.75
C ASP A 229 -18.67 13.21 -20.38
N TYR A 230 -19.23 14.21 -19.69
CA TYR A 230 -20.48 14.85 -20.09
C TYR A 230 -20.45 16.38 -20.15
N GLY A 231 -19.32 17.01 -19.80
CA GLY A 231 -19.12 18.46 -19.85
C GLY A 231 -18.37 18.92 -21.10
N SER A 232 -18.10 20.22 -21.17
CA SER A 232 -17.22 20.78 -22.21
C SER A 232 -15.74 20.67 -21.83
N ARG A 233 -14.86 20.73 -22.84
CA ARG A 233 -13.41 20.76 -22.60
C ARG A 233 -13.01 21.99 -21.77
N GLU A 234 -13.66 23.12 -22.03
CA GLU A 234 -13.45 24.37 -21.32
C GLU A 234 -13.88 24.27 -19.85
N GLU A 235 -14.97 23.56 -19.56
CA GLU A 235 -15.40 23.24 -18.19
C GLU A 235 -14.38 22.39 -17.45
N ALA A 236 -13.89 21.32 -18.07
CA ALA A 236 -12.86 20.45 -17.48
C ALA A 236 -11.57 21.24 -17.20
N GLU A 237 -11.15 22.08 -18.14
CA GLU A 237 -9.95 22.93 -17.97
C GLU A 237 -10.11 23.94 -16.84
N ARG A 238 -11.26 24.62 -16.77
CA ARG A 238 -11.57 25.56 -15.68
C ARG A 238 -11.62 24.85 -14.33
N PHE A 239 -12.26 23.68 -14.25
CA PHE A 239 -12.35 22.90 -13.02
C PHE A 239 -10.95 22.56 -12.48
N VAL A 240 -10.04 22.13 -13.35
CA VAL A 240 -8.65 21.85 -12.95
C VAL A 240 -7.94 23.10 -12.45
N GLN A 241 -8.10 24.25 -13.13
CA GLN A 241 -7.45 25.49 -12.68
C GLN A 241 -7.96 25.95 -11.30
N GLU A 242 -9.24 25.74 -10.99
CA GLU A 242 -9.85 26.10 -9.70
C GLU A 242 -9.40 25.18 -8.55
N HIS A 243 -8.80 24.02 -8.86
CA HIS A 243 -8.46 22.98 -7.89
C HIS A 243 -6.97 22.59 -7.84
N LEU A 244 -6.06 23.41 -8.38
CA LEU A 244 -4.61 23.16 -8.40
C LEU A 244 -3.95 23.02 -7.00
N GLN A 245 -4.66 23.38 -5.92
CA GLN A 245 -4.25 23.17 -4.52
C GLN A 245 -4.21 21.69 -4.09
N PHE A 246 -4.79 20.82 -4.91
CA PHE A 246 -4.81 19.38 -4.73
C PHE A 246 -3.80 18.72 -5.67
N THR A 247 -3.12 17.70 -5.16
CA THR A 247 -2.03 16.99 -5.83
C THR A 247 -2.45 16.44 -7.18
N PHE A 248 -3.61 15.75 -7.21
CA PHE A 248 -4.16 15.13 -8.42
C PHE A 248 -4.36 16.12 -9.56
N PHE A 249 -4.99 17.28 -9.28
CA PHE A 249 -5.28 18.26 -10.33
C PHE A 249 -4.02 18.96 -10.82
N ARG A 250 -3.02 19.16 -9.94
CA ARG A 250 -1.72 19.72 -10.34
C ARG A 250 -0.95 18.74 -11.22
N GLU A 251 -0.88 17.46 -10.85
CA GLU A 251 -0.30 16.41 -11.70
C GLU A 251 -0.97 16.37 -13.06
N TRP A 252 -2.29 16.30 -13.08
CA TRP A 252 -3.04 16.26 -14.32
C TRP A 252 -2.78 17.50 -15.20
N ALA A 253 -2.72 18.70 -14.60
CA ALA A 253 -2.42 19.93 -15.33
C ALA A 253 -1.00 19.94 -15.92
N ILE A 254 -0.01 19.43 -15.18
CA ILE A 254 1.38 19.29 -15.62
C ILE A 254 1.45 18.28 -16.76
N GLU A 255 0.88 17.09 -16.60
CA GLU A 255 0.87 16.03 -17.61
C GLU A 255 0.18 16.49 -18.89
N LYS A 256 -0.97 17.16 -18.79
CA LYS A 256 -1.66 17.74 -19.94
C LYS A 256 -0.81 18.80 -20.65
N SER A 257 -0.11 19.65 -19.88
CA SER A 257 0.80 20.65 -20.44
C SER A 257 1.99 20.00 -21.16
N MET A 258 2.55 18.93 -20.59
CA MET A 258 3.60 18.13 -21.20
C MET A 258 3.13 17.47 -22.50
N ALA A 259 1.95 16.84 -22.50
CA ALA A 259 1.34 16.21 -23.67
C ALA A 259 1.04 17.21 -24.80
N ALA A 260 0.57 18.41 -24.44
CA ALA A 260 0.34 19.52 -25.37
C ALA A 260 1.63 20.22 -25.83
N ARG A 261 2.81 19.76 -25.36
CA ARG A 261 4.13 20.38 -25.60
C ARG A 261 4.24 21.82 -25.10
N ASN A 262 3.38 22.22 -24.17
CA ASN A 262 3.48 23.49 -23.47
C ASN A 262 4.37 23.34 -22.23
N TYR A 263 5.65 23.08 -22.48
CA TYR A 263 6.62 22.79 -21.43
C TYR A 263 6.85 23.97 -20.48
N ARG A 264 6.67 25.22 -20.96
CA ARG A 264 6.75 26.41 -20.10
C ARG A 264 5.64 26.42 -19.05
N ARG A 265 4.41 26.10 -19.44
CA ARG A 265 3.30 25.99 -18.47
C ARG A 265 3.52 24.84 -17.49
N ALA A 266 4.09 23.72 -17.93
CA ALA A 266 4.45 22.62 -17.04
C ALA A 266 5.47 23.04 -15.97
N ILE A 267 6.48 23.83 -16.35
CA ILE A 267 7.46 24.42 -15.42
C ILE A 267 6.76 25.33 -14.42
N GLU A 268 5.95 26.28 -14.87
CA GLU A 268 5.21 27.21 -13.99
C GLU A 268 4.35 26.45 -12.97
N LEU A 269 3.60 25.44 -13.41
CA LEU A 269 2.76 24.62 -12.55
C LEU A 269 3.56 23.82 -11.52
N ALA A 270 4.73 23.31 -11.91
CA ALA A 270 5.61 22.59 -11.00
C ALA A 270 6.22 23.55 -9.95
N GLU A 271 6.69 24.73 -10.36
CA GLU A 271 7.24 25.74 -9.44
C GLU A 271 6.20 26.26 -8.45
N GLU A 272 4.98 26.55 -8.92
CA GLU A 272 3.84 26.87 -8.06
C GLU A 272 3.56 25.75 -7.05
N GLY A 273 3.66 24.48 -7.47
CA GLY A 273 3.52 23.30 -6.62
C GLY A 273 4.60 23.22 -5.54
N GLU A 274 5.87 23.42 -5.92
CA GLU A 274 7.00 23.48 -4.97
C GLU A 274 6.79 24.57 -3.92
N GLN A 275 6.20 25.71 -4.30
CA GLN A 275 5.91 26.80 -3.35
C GLN A 275 4.71 26.49 -2.44
N GLN A 276 3.71 25.79 -2.96
CA GLN A 276 2.51 25.41 -2.21
C GLN A 276 2.80 24.32 -1.18
N ASP A 277 3.57 23.30 -1.57
CA ASP A 277 3.74 22.06 -0.81
C ASP A 277 5.04 22.01 0.00
N LYS A 278 5.55 23.18 0.43
CA LYS A 278 6.83 23.36 1.16
C LYS A 278 7.04 22.44 2.36
N GLN A 279 5.94 22.00 2.99
CA GLN A 279 5.95 21.13 4.16
C GLN A 279 5.99 19.63 3.81
N PHE A 280 5.87 19.27 2.53
CA PHE A 280 5.79 17.90 2.04
C PHE A 280 6.95 17.59 1.09
N PRO A 281 8.13 17.17 1.62
CA PRO A 281 9.31 16.89 0.80
C PRO A 281 9.07 15.92 -0.36
N GLY A 282 8.20 14.93 -0.17
CA GLY A 282 7.83 13.98 -1.23
C GLY A 282 7.11 14.64 -2.41
N LEU A 283 6.22 15.62 -2.15
CA LEU A 283 5.55 16.36 -3.22
C LEU A 283 6.50 17.33 -3.92
N ILE A 284 7.34 18.04 -3.16
CA ILE A 284 8.39 18.91 -3.74
C ILE A 284 9.28 18.11 -4.69
N SER A 285 9.74 16.93 -4.27
CA SER A 285 10.53 16.04 -5.12
C SER A 285 9.77 15.69 -6.40
N ARG A 286 8.48 15.36 -6.31
CA ARG A 286 7.64 15.04 -7.46
C ARG A 286 7.53 16.20 -8.46
N TRP A 287 7.33 17.42 -7.96
CA TRP A 287 7.27 18.63 -8.78
C TRP A 287 8.61 18.95 -9.45
N LYS A 288 9.71 18.82 -8.71
CA LYS A 288 11.07 18.96 -9.26
C LYS A 288 11.34 17.98 -10.40
N VAL A 289 10.95 16.71 -10.25
CA VAL A 289 11.11 15.70 -11.33
C VAL A 289 10.32 16.11 -12.58
N ALA A 290 9.07 16.55 -12.42
CA ALA A 290 8.27 17.00 -13.56
C ALA A 290 8.86 18.25 -14.25
N ARG A 291 9.37 19.21 -13.46
CA ARG A 291 10.08 20.39 -13.95
C ARG A 291 11.37 20.02 -14.70
N TYR A 292 12.13 19.06 -14.19
CA TYR A 292 13.32 18.54 -14.83
C TYR A 292 13.01 17.96 -16.22
N GLU A 293 11.97 17.13 -16.32
CA GLU A 293 11.53 16.58 -17.62
C GLU A 293 11.11 17.67 -18.59
N ALA A 294 10.44 18.73 -18.13
CA ALA A 294 10.11 19.88 -18.97
C ALA A 294 11.38 20.62 -19.45
N TYR A 295 12.40 20.77 -18.60
CA TYR A 295 13.69 21.33 -19.00
C TYR A 295 14.39 20.50 -20.08
N LYS A 296 14.36 19.16 -19.98
CA LYS A 296 14.88 18.26 -21.02
C LYS A 296 14.20 18.53 -22.36
N LYS A 297 12.87 18.62 -22.37
CA LYS A 297 12.09 18.86 -23.60
C LYS A 297 12.37 20.23 -24.24
N LEU A 298 12.75 21.24 -23.45
CA LEU A 298 13.15 22.56 -23.92
C LEU A 298 14.66 22.69 -24.20
N SER A 299 15.46 21.65 -23.95
CA SER A 299 16.92 21.70 -24.04
C SER A 299 17.57 22.78 -23.17
N LEU A 300 16.94 23.07 -22.01
CA LEU A 300 17.44 24.03 -21.02
C LEU A 300 18.53 23.37 -20.18
N ARG A 301 19.76 23.36 -20.72
CA ARG A 301 20.86 22.55 -20.18
C ARG A 301 21.36 23.04 -18.82
N GLN A 302 21.46 24.36 -18.64
CA GLN A 302 21.96 24.92 -17.39
C GLN A 302 20.99 24.60 -16.24
N GLU A 303 19.71 24.81 -16.48
CA GLU A 303 18.63 24.55 -15.54
C GLU A 303 18.51 23.06 -15.22
N GLN A 304 18.72 22.17 -16.21
CA GLN A 304 18.85 20.73 -15.98
C GLN A 304 20.03 20.42 -15.05
N MET A 305 21.21 21.00 -15.30
CA MET A 305 22.38 20.72 -14.46
C MET A 305 22.18 21.19 -13.02
N GLU A 306 21.59 22.37 -12.82
CA GLU A 306 21.30 22.90 -11.49
C GLU A 306 20.29 22.02 -10.73
N LEU A 307 19.18 21.64 -11.38
CA LEU A 307 18.12 20.86 -10.75
C LEU A 307 18.50 19.39 -10.54
N ALA A 308 19.18 18.76 -11.50
CA ALA A 308 19.66 17.38 -11.33
C ALA A 308 20.65 17.27 -10.17
N LYS A 309 21.48 18.31 -9.98
CA LYS A 309 22.42 18.40 -8.86
C LYS A 309 21.69 18.52 -7.53
N GLU A 310 20.65 19.35 -7.46
CA GLU A 310 19.80 19.44 -6.28
C GLU A 310 19.15 18.09 -5.94
N LEU A 311 18.57 17.39 -6.94
CA LEU A 311 17.94 16.08 -6.77
C LEU A 311 18.94 14.99 -6.34
N LEU A 312 20.15 15.00 -6.90
CA LEU A 312 21.24 14.12 -6.48
C LEU A 312 21.61 14.36 -5.01
N LEU A 313 21.71 15.62 -4.59
CA LEU A 313 21.99 15.98 -3.20
C LEU A 313 20.79 15.70 -2.27
N ASP A 314 19.57 15.60 -2.79
CA ASP A 314 18.41 15.13 -2.03
C ASP A 314 18.36 13.59 -1.88
N GLY A 315 19.27 12.85 -2.54
CA GLY A 315 19.43 11.41 -2.39
C GLY A 315 19.08 10.58 -3.62
N ASP A 316 18.69 11.22 -4.72
CA ASP A 316 18.29 10.54 -5.94
C ASP A 316 19.52 10.24 -6.82
N TYR A 317 20.02 9.00 -6.69
CA TYR A 317 21.25 8.55 -7.35
C TYR A 317 21.19 8.65 -8.88
N ASP A 318 20.00 8.46 -9.48
CA ASP A 318 19.85 8.35 -10.93
C ASP A 318 20.27 9.66 -11.64
N TYR A 319 20.16 10.80 -10.95
CA TYR A 319 20.57 12.10 -11.46
C TYR A 319 22.09 12.28 -11.60
N TYR A 320 22.92 11.39 -11.02
CA TYR A 320 24.36 11.42 -11.30
C TYR A 320 24.65 11.13 -12.78
N HIS A 321 23.97 10.14 -13.37
CA HIS A 321 24.18 9.79 -14.78
C HIS A 321 23.66 10.88 -15.71
N GLU A 322 22.53 11.48 -15.37
CA GLU A 322 22.00 12.63 -16.10
C GLU A 322 23.02 13.78 -16.09
N LEU A 323 23.58 14.15 -14.93
CA LEU A 323 24.63 15.17 -14.84
C LEU A 323 25.89 14.80 -15.62
N GLU A 324 26.37 13.56 -15.51
CA GLU A 324 27.55 13.07 -16.24
C GLU A 324 27.33 13.14 -17.76
N SER A 325 26.12 12.88 -18.23
CA SER A 325 25.75 12.98 -19.66
C SER A 325 25.68 14.43 -20.15
N LEU A 326 25.25 15.34 -19.29
CA LEU A 326 25.14 16.77 -19.56
C LEU A 326 26.47 17.50 -19.37
N PHE A 327 27.48 16.90 -18.76
CA PHE A 327 28.78 17.52 -18.56
C PHE A 327 29.66 17.41 -19.83
N GLN A 328 30.29 18.52 -20.23
CA GLN A 328 31.10 18.62 -21.46
C GLN A 328 32.62 18.66 -21.22
N GLY A 329 33.04 18.73 -19.95
CA GLY A 329 34.45 18.77 -19.56
C GLY A 329 35.02 17.40 -19.19
N ASP A 330 36.08 17.42 -18.38
CA ASP A 330 36.69 16.21 -17.84
C ASP A 330 35.76 15.50 -16.86
N LYS A 331 35.41 14.24 -17.17
CA LYS A 331 34.50 13.43 -16.34
C LYS A 331 35.10 13.08 -14.98
N GLU A 332 36.42 12.95 -14.88
CA GLU A 332 37.10 12.68 -13.62
C GLU A 332 37.04 13.93 -12.73
N GLU A 333 37.29 15.11 -13.28
CA GLU A 333 37.14 16.37 -12.53
C GLU A 333 35.71 16.58 -12.05
N PHE A 334 34.73 16.31 -12.91
CA PHE A 334 33.32 16.33 -12.55
C PHE A 334 33.00 15.36 -11.42
N TYR A 335 33.42 14.10 -11.55
CA TYR A 335 33.23 13.07 -10.54
C TYR A 335 33.80 13.50 -9.18
N ARG A 336 35.04 14.00 -9.14
CA ARG A 336 35.68 14.48 -7.91
C ARG A 336 34.94 15.67 -7.31
N SER A 337 34.44 16.59 -8.14
CA SER A 337 33.64 17.73 -7.67
C SER A 337 32.35 17.28 -6.99
N ILE A 338 31.63 16.31 -7.58
CA ILE A 338 30.39 15.76 -7.00
C ILE A 338 30.68 15.05 -5.68
N LEU A 339 31.75 14.25 -5.59
CA LEU A 339 32.14 13.62 -4.33
C LEU A 339 32.39 14.63 -3.22
N GLN A 340 33.08 15.73 -3.52
CA GLN A 340 33.33 16.79 -2.54
C GLN A 340 32.03 17.42 -2.03
N GLU A 341 31.06 17.62 -2.91
CA GLU A 341 29.77 18.19 -2.54
C GLU A 341 28.92 17.24 -1.70
N LEU A 342 28.87 15.96 -2.08
CA LEU A 342 28.20 14.92 -1.28
C LEU A 342 28.79 14.84 0.14
N LYS A 343 30.12 14.85 0.25
CA LYS A 343 30.83 14.89 1.54
C LYS A 343 30.53 16.16 2.32
N LYS A 344 30.40 17.31 1.66
CA LYS A 344 30.10 18.60 2.29
C LYS A 344 28.66 18.67 2.82
N ALA A 345 27.70 18.12 2.10
CA ALA A 345 26.29 18.08 2.51
C ALA A 345 26.08 17.22 3.77
N ASN A 346 26.82 16.11 3.88
CA ASN A 346 27.00 15.33 5.11
C ASN A 346 25.69 14.95 5.84
N HIS A 347 24.71 14.40 5.11
CA HIS A 347 23.53 13.77 5.71
C HIS A 347 23.31 12.37 5.15
N TRP A 348 22.43 11.59 5.78
CA TRP A 348 22.27 10.17 5.48
C TRP A 348 21.96 9.90 3.99
N ARG A 349 21.09 10.70 3.36
CA ARG A 349 20.76 10.53 1.92
C ARG A 349 21.95 10.78 0.98
N THR A 350 22.73 11.83 1.23
CA THR A 350 23.94 12.11 0.42
C THR A 350 25.02 11.08 0.67
N TRP A 351 25.04 10.49 1.86
CA TRP A 351 25.93 9.38 2.16
C TRP A 351 25.58 8.11 1.37
N ASP A 352 24.29 7.78 1.26
CA ASP A 352 23.86 6.65 0.45
C ASP A 352 24.24 6.83 -1.02
N VAL A 353 24.06 8.05 -1.56
CA VAL A 353 24.50 8.41 -2.92
C VAL A 353 26.01 8.29 -3.06
N TYR A 354 26.77 8.84 -2.10
CA TYR A 354 28.24 8.76 -2.08
C TYR A 354 28.73 7.31 -2.12
N LEU A 355 28.20 6.43 -1.26
CA LEU A 355 28.61 5.03 -1.20
C LEU A 355 28.26 4.26 -2.48
N LYS A 356 27.07 4.50 -3.05
CA LYS A 356 26.69 3.95 -4.36
C LYS A 356 27.66 4.42 -5.44
N LEU A 357 27.98 5.71 -5.45
CA LEU A 357 28.81 6.33 -6.48
C LEU A 357 30.25 5.82 -6.48
N ILE A 358 30.92 5.77 -5.32
CA ILE A 358 32.28 5.20 -5.22
C ILE A 358 32.28 3.71 -5.58
N SER A 359 31.22 2.99 -5.19
CA SER A 359 31.03 1.56 -5.49
C SER A 359 30.90 1.30 -6.98
N GLU A 360 30.10 2.09 -7.69
CA GLU A 360 29.91 1.94 -9.13
C GLU A 360 31.18 2.29 -9.91
N LYS A 361 31.81 3.44 -9.60
CA LYS A 361 33.03 3.89 -10.29
C LYS A 361 34.28 3.10 -9.89
N ASN A 362 34.14 2.17 -8.94
CA ASN A 362 35.23 1.37 -8.39
C ASN A 362 36.41 2.23 -7.91
N ASP A 363 36.11 3.37 -7.26
CA ASP A 363 37.13 4.27 -6.71
C ASP A 363 37.70 3.68 -5.42
N LEU A 364 38.77 2.90 -5.58
CA LEU A 364 39.43 2.18 -4.48
C LEU A 364 40.03 3.13 -3.44
N GLU A 365 40.49 4.31 -3.85
CA GLU A 365 41.07 5.30 -2.94
C GLU A 365 39.98 5.82 -1.98
N GLU A 366 38.83 6.21 -2.52
CA GLU A 366 37.72 6.72 -1.72
C GLU A 366 37.03 5.63 -0.89
N MET A 367 36.98 4.39 -1.39
CA MET A 367 36.58 3.23 -0.59
C MET A 367 37.50 3.04 0.61
N MET A 368 38.82 3.14 0.43
CA MET A 368 39.77 3.02 1.53
C MET A 368 39.62 4.15 2.55
N VAL A 369 39.42 5.40 2.09
CA VAL A 369 39.12 6.53 2.98
C VAL A 369 37.89 6.23 3.83
N TYR A 370 36.82 5.71 3.23
CA TYR A 370 35.60 5.35 3.96
C TYR A 370 35.82 4.22 4.97
N VAL A 371 36.49 3.14 4.57
CA VAL A 371 36.82 1.99 5.42
C VAL A 371 37.71 2.37 6.60
N ARG A 372 38.69 3.27 6.41
CA ARG A 372 39.54 3.79 7.50
C ARG A 372 38.70 4.47 8.59
N ALA A 373 37.71 5.26 8.17
CA ALA A 373 36.80 5.93 9.09
C ALA A 373 35.76 4.96 9.70
N ASN A 374 35.42 3.87 9.00
CA ASN A 374 34.39 2.92 9.39
C ASN A 374 34.88 1.46 9.27
N PRO A 375 35.76 0.99 10.18
CA PRO A 375 36.37 -0.34 10.05
C PRO A 375 35.38 -1.51 9.96
N SER A 376 34.15 -1.35 10.43
CA SER A 376 33.11 -2.38 10.36
C SER A 376 32.61 -2.66 8.94
N THR A 377 32.79 -1.74 7.99
CA THR A 377 32.35 -1.91 6.60
C THR A 377 33.38 -2.62 5.73
N ILE A 378 34.55 -2.98 6.28
CA ILE A 378 35.64 -3.60 5.53
C ILE A 378 35.21 -4.86 4.79
N GLU A 379 34.25 -5.62 5.34
CA GLU A 379 33.76 -6.86 4.74
C GLU A 379 33.06 -6.62 3.39
N GLU A 380 32.46 -5.44 3.20
CA GLU A 380 31.76 -5.04 1.97
C GLU A 380 32.74 -4.71 0.83
N TYR A 381 33.92 -4.16 1.18
CA TYR A 381 34.90 -3.66 0.21
C TYR A 381 36.13 -4.55 0.06
N ALA A 382 36.37 -5.48 0.98
CA ALA A 382 37.61 -6.27 1.05
C ALA A 382 37.97 -7.00 -0.25
N ALA A 383 36.98 -7.49 -1.00
CA ALA A 383 37.23 -8.16 -2.28
C ALA A 383 37.86 -7.22 -3.31
N ARG A 384 37.34 -5.99 -3.42
CA ARG A 384 37.80 -4.97 -4.37
C ARG A 384 39.13 -4.33 -3.95
N LEU A 385 39.35 -4.20 -2.64
CA LEU A 385 40.57 -3.61 -2.06
C LEU A 385 41.76 -4.58 -1.99
N SER A 386 41.54 -5.86 -2.27
CA SER A 386 42.53 -6.93 -2.07
C SER A 386 43.75 -6.88 -3.00
N SER A 387 43.65 -6.18 -4.15
CA SER A 387 44.76 -5.98 -5.09
C SER A 387 45.71 -4.90 -4.60
N ASP A 388 45.21 -3.67 -4.46
CA ASP A 388 46.04 -2.47 -4.34
C ASP A 388 46.27 -2.05 -2.88
N TYR A 389 45.42 -2.50 -1.96
CA TYR A 389 45.45 -2.12 -0.54
C TYR A 389 45.53 -3.32 0.41
N ARG A 390 46.10 -4.44 -0.04
CA ARG A 390 46.11 -5.72 0.70
C ARG A 390 46.61 -5.59 2.14
N GLU A 391 47.77 -4.96 2.34
CA GLU A 391 48.40 -4.83 3.66
C GLU A 391 47.56 -3.98 4.60
N GLU A 392 47.12 -2.81 4.11
CA GLU A 392 46.33 -1.86 4.89
C GLU A 392 44.94 -2.43 5.23
N MET A 393 44.27 -3.05 4.25
CA MET A 393 43.00 -3.76 4.46
C MET A 393 43.15 -4.85 5.52
N THR A 394 44.22 -5.64 5.45
CA THR A 394 44.51 -6.70 6.42
C THR A 394 44.64 -6.16 7.83
N GLN A 395 45.33 -5.03 8.00
CA GLN A 395 45.49 -4.38 9.30
C GLN A 395 44.17 -3.84 9.85
N ILE A 396 43.38 -3.14 9.03
CA ILE A 396 42.08 -2.59 9.45
C ILE A 396 41.11 -3.72 9.82
N TYR A 397 41.04 -4.77 9.01
CA TYR A 397 40.16 -5.90 9.24
C TYR A 397 40.57 -6.67 10.52
N SER A 398 41.87 -6.84 10.76
CA SER A 398 42.38 -7.41 12.02
C SER A 398 41.97 -6.56 13.23
N ASN A 399 42.18 -5.24 13.16
CA ASN A 399 41.78 -4.31 14.22
C ASN A 399 40.26 -4.34 14.49
N TYR A 400 39.45 -4.46 13.44
CA TYR A 400 38.01 -4.62 13.58
C TYR A 400 37.65 -5.91 14.34
N ILE A 401 38.32 -7.03 14.05
CA ILE A 401 38.12 -8.29 14.77
C ILE A 401 38.49 -8.15 16.25
N TYR A 402 39.64 -7.53 16.57
CA TYR A 402 40.03 -7.30 17.97
C TYR A 402 39.04 -6.40 18.72
N SER A 403 38.53 -5.36 18.06
CA SER A 403 37.52 -4.47 18.64
C SER A 403 36.17 -5.18 18.88
N ALA A 404 35.72 -5.99 17.93
CA ALA A 404 34.52 -6.82 18.08
C ALA A 404 34.69 -7.87 19.21
N ALA A 405 35.88 -8.45 19.37
CA ALA A 405 36.19 -9.40 20.42
C ALA A 405 36.21 -8.75 21.82
N SER A 406 36.79 -7.55 21.95
CA SER A 406 36.90 -6.85 23.22
C SER A 406 35.55 -6.40 23.78
N THR A 407 34.66 -5.93 22.88
CA THR A 407 33.31 -5.46 23.21
C THR A 407 32.30 -6.60 23.43
N SER A 408 32.64 -7.84 23.04
CA SER A 408 31.75 -9.00 23.22
C SER A 408 31.80 -9.56 24.65
N SER A 409 30.63 -9.67 25.29
CA SER A 409 30.47 -10.17 26.67
C SER A 409 29.59 -11.42 26.78
N ASN A 410 28.98 -11.87 25.68
CA ASN A 410 28.05 -12.99 25.67
C ASN A 410 28.29 -13.93 24.48
N ARG A 411 27.66 -15.11 24.53
CA ARG A 411 27.83 -16.16 23.52
C ARG A 411 27.42 -15.72 22.11
N LYS A 412 26.36 -14.91 21.98
CA LYS A 412 25.92 -14.35 20.68
C LYS A 412 26.99 -13.42 20.09
N GLY A 413 27.62 -12.59 20.92
CA GLY A 413 28.76 -11.74 20.53
C GLY A 413 29.96 -12.56 20.05
N TYR A 414 30.33 -13.61 20.79
CA TYR A 414 31.43 -14.52 20.37
C TYR A 414 31.14 -15.22 19.04
N GLN A 415 29.90 -15.65 18.82
CA GLN A 415 29.48 -16.22 17.53
C GLN A 415 29.60 -15.21 16.39
N ARG A 416 29.28 -13.92 16.63
CA ARG A 416 29.49 -12.84 15.66
C ARG A 416 30.96 -12.66 15.32
N VAL A 417 31.86 -12.62 16.31
CA VAL A 417 33.32 -12.54 16.08
C VAL A 417 33.80 -13.73 15.25
N CYS A 418 33.33 -14.94 15.56
CA CYS A 418 33.68 -16.14 14.80
C CYS A 418 33.18 -16.08 13.35
N ALA A 419 32.01 -15.48 13.10
CA ALA A 419 31.51 -15.26 11.75
C ALA A 419 32.39 -14.28 10.97
N ILE A 420 32.85 -13.19 11.60
CA ILE A 420 33.80 -12.23 11.01
C ILE A 420 35.12 -12.94 10.67
N LEU A 421 35.68 -13.74 11.58
CA LEU A 421 36.90 -14.53 11.34
C LEU A 421 36.77 -15.49 10.15
N LYS A 422 35.60 -16.11 9.94
CA LYS A 422 35.35 -16.97 8.76
C LYS A 422 35.39 -16.18 7.46
N ARG A 423 34.90 -14.94 7.45
CA ARG A 423 34.93 -14.06 6.27
C ARG A 423 36.33 -13.50 6.04
N TYR A 424 37.03 -13.11 7.10
CA TYR A 424 38.44 -12.71 7.07
C TYR A 424 39.34 -13.77 6.42
N LYS A 425 39.14 -15.06 6.75
CA LYS A 425 39.84 -16.19 6.11
C LYS A 425 39.71 -16.17 4.59
N LYS A 426 38.52 -15.86 4.07
CA LYS A 426 38.25 -15.82 2.62
C LYS A 426 38.93 -14.62 1.95
N ALA A 427 38.99 -13.48 2.65
CA ALA A 427 39.55 -12.24 2.11
C ALA A 427 41.08 -12.18 2.17
N VAL A 428 41.68 -12.54 3.31
CA VAL A 428 43.13 -12.37 3.55
C VAL A 428 43.87 -13.70 3.44
N GLY A 429 43.28 -14.78 3.94
CA GLY A 429 43.85 -16.13 3.89
C GLY A 429 43.86 -16.85 5.24
N LYS A 430 44.03 -18.16 5.19
CA LYS A 430 44.07 -19.04 6.37
C LYS A 430 45.24 -18.72 7.33
N PRO A 431 46.49 -18.47 6.88
CA PRO A 431 47.60 -18.21 7.79
C PRO A 431 47.36 -17.01 8.71
N SER A 432 46.92 -15.87 8.14
CA SER A 432 46.62 -14.66 8.91
C SER A 432 45.42 -14.86 9.85
N GLN A 433 44.43 -15.69 9.48
CA GLN A 433 43.31 -16.01 10.36
C GLN A 433 43.78 -16.81 11.59
N GLU A 434 44.64 -17.81 11.40
CA GLU A 434 45.16 -18.64 12.48
C GLU A 434 45.97 -17.83 13.48
N GLU A 435 46.74 -16.84 13.02
CA GLU A 435 47.46 -15.90 13.87
C GLU A 435 46.51 -15.11 14.79
N ILE A 436 45.44 -14.53 14.23
CA ILE A 436 44.44 -13.80 15.03
C ILE A 436 43.76 -14.74 16.03
N ILE A 437 43.41 -15.97 15.63
CA ILE A 437 42.80 -16.96 16.54
C ILE A 437 43.75 -17.27 17.71
N LEU A 438 45.04 -17.46 17.46
CA LEU A 438 46.03 -17.70 18.51
C LEU A 438 46.14 -16.53 19.48
N GLN A 439 46.17 -15.29 18.97
CA GLN A 439 46.22 -14.09 19.80
C GLN A 439 44.95 -13.92 20.63
N LEU A 440 43.76 -14.14 20.05
CA LEU A 440 42.49 -14.09 20.78
C LEU A 440 42.40 -15.17 21.87
N LYS A 441 42.86 -16.40 21.58
CA LYS A 441 42.93 -17.49 22.57
C LYS A 441 43.85 -17.13 23.73
N ALA A 442 45.00 -16.53 23.46
CA ALA A 442 45.95 -16.09 24.49
C ALA A 442 45.39 -14.94 25.33
N GLN A 443 44.72 -13.96 24.71
CA GLN A 443 44.19 -12.77 25.40
C GLN A 443 42.94 -13.08 26.24
N TYR A 444 42.07 -13.98 25.76
CA TYR A 444 40.77 -14.26 26.37
C TYR A 444 40.66 -15.68 26.97
N TYR A 445 41.78 -16.26 27.41
CA TYR A 445 41.83 -17.61 28.01
C TYR A 445 40.89 -17.80 29.21
N THR A 446 40.53 -16.71 29.91
CA THR A 446 39.60 -16.70 31.05
C THR A 446 38.12 -16.70 30.65
N ARG A 447 37.78 -16.76 29.35
CA ARG A 447 36.41 -16.76 28.82
C ARG A 447 36.09 -18.12 28.16
N PRO A 448 35.68 -19.16 28.92
CA PRO A 448 35.46 -20.52 28.39
C PRO A 448 34.51 -20.57 27.20
N ALA A 449 33.38 -19.85 27.27
CA ALA A 449 32.40 -19.80 26.19
C ALA A 449 32.96 -19.17 24.90
N PHE A 450 33.96 -18.28 24.97
CA PHE A 450 34.60 -17.74 23.77
C PHE A 450 35.60 -18.74 23.19
N MET A 451 36.36 -19.43 24.05
CA MET A 451 37.30 -20.49 23.65
C MET A 451 36.57 -21.63 22.91
N ASP A 452 35.39 -22.02 23.40
CA ASP A 452 34.54 -23.03 22.75
C ASP A 452 34.11 -22.61 21.35
N GLU A 453 33.76 -21.34 21.13
CA GLU A 453 33.37 -20.85 19.80
C GLU A 453 34.58 -20.73 18.87
N LEU A 454 35.75 -20.27 19.37
CA LEU A 454 36.99 -20.21 18.59
C LEU A 454 37.52 -21.60 18.19
N ALA A 455 37.33 -22.62 19.04
CA ALA A 455 37.74 -23.99 18.74
C ALA A 455 36.99 -24.60 17.54
N LYS A 456 35.81 -24.07 17.17
CA LYS A 456 35.05 -24.50 16.00
C LYS A 456 35.57 -23.95 14.67
N LEU A 457 36.57 -23.06 14.71
CA LEU A 457 37.14 -22.39 13.52
C LEU A 457 38.46 -22.99 13.03
N THR A 458 39.20 -23.61 13.94
CA THR A 458 40.36 -24.47 13.69
C THR A 458 39.89 -25.84 13.30
#